data_AF-A0A922WNQ7-F1
#
_entry.id   AF-A0A922WNQ7-F1
#
_cell.length_a   1.000
_cell.length_b   1.000
_cell.length_c   1.000
_cell.angle_alpha   90.00
_cell.angle_beta   90.00
_cell.angle_gamma   90.00
#
_symmetry.space_group_name_H-M   'P 1'
#
loop_
_entity.id
_entity.type
_entity.pdbx_description
1 polymer ?
#
loop_
_entity_poly.entity_id
_entity_poly.type
_entity_poly.pdbx_seq_one_letter_code
_entity_poly.pdbx_strand_id
1 'polypeptide(L)' 'MAYPSNISIADAIKSYGLPRNHRVHWSKARKDDVVRAVREQAISFAEARQRYLLSRSEFAQWEADYIASGGDAVRMENA' A
#
# COMPACT_ATOMS: atom_id res chain seq x y z
N MET A 1 15.35 -7.32 -1.55
CA MET A 1 14.68 -7.77 -2.78
C MET A 1 15.18 -6.86 -3.90
N ALA A 2 15.93 -7.38 -4.86
CA ALA A 2 16.31 -6.61 -6.04
C ALA A 2 15.15 -6.64 -7.02
N TYR A 3 14.57 -5.49 -7.34
CA TYR A 3 13.53 -5.41 -8.35
C TYR A 3 14.11 -5.85 -9.70
N PRO A 4 13.38 -6.63 -10.52
CA PRO A 4 13.79 -6.85 -11.89
C PRO A 4 13.94 -5.49 -12.57
N SER A 5 15.05 -5.25 -13.27
CA SER A 5 15.45 -3.94 -13.81
C SER A 5 14.43 -3.25 -14.73
N ASN A 6 13.34 -3.94 -15.09
CA ASN A 6 12.24 -3.44 -15.92
C ASN A 6 11.03 -2.93 -15.10
N ILE A 7 10.94 -3.23 -13.79
CA ILE A 7 9.83 -2.78 -12.93
C ILE A 7 10.40 -1.85 -11.87
N SER A 8 10.24 -0.55 -12.09
CA SER A 8 10.61 0.47 -11.11
C SER A 8 9.51 0.57 -10.06
N ILE A 9 9.91 0.71 -8.79
CA ILE A 9 9.01 1.05 -7.68
C ILE A 9 8.12 2.26 -7.98
N ALA A 10 8.62 3.22 -8.76
CA ALA A 10 7.83 4.38 -9.20
C ALA A 10 6.63 4.01 -10.09
N ASP A 11 6.76 2.94 -10.89
CA ASP A 11 5.68 2.42 -11.73
C ASP A 11 4.66 1.66 -10.89
N ALA A 12 5.12 0.81 -9.97
CA ALA A 12 4.25 0.17 -8.98
C ALA A 12 3.45 1.22 -8.18
N ILE A 13 4.09 2.29 -7.73
CA ILE A 13 3.43 3.40 -7.03
C ILE A 13 2.37 4.06 -7.91
N LYS A 14 2.67 4.29 -9.20
CA LYS A 14 1.73 4.88 -10.14
C LYS A 14 0.54 3.96 -10.43
N SER A 15 0.79 2.67 -10.64
CA SER A 15 -0.23 1.66 -10.94
C SER A 15 -1.23 1.51 -9.80
N TYR A 16 -0.73 1.52 -8.56
CA TYR A 16 -1.54 1.39 -7.35
C TYR A 16 -2.07 2.73 -6.79
N GLY A 17 -1.86 3.86 -7.49
CA GLY A 17 -2.31 5.17 -7.03
C GLY A 17 -1.68 5.63 -5.71
N LEU A 18 -0.51 5.08 -5.37
CA LEU A 18 0.14 5.31 -4.09
C LEU A 18 0.73 6.73 -4.00
N PRO A 19 0.65 7.37 -2.83
CA PRO A 19 1.22 8.69 -2.64
C PRO A 19 2.76 8.64 -2.75
N ARG A 20 3.35 9.63 -3.41
CA ARG A 20 4.82 9.70 -3.56
C ARG A 20 5.54 9.97 -2.23
N ASN A 21 4.88 10.68 -1.31
CA ASN A 21 5.40 11.06 0.01
C ASN A 21 4.46 10.60 1.13
N HIS A 22 5.02 10.42 2.33
CA HIS A 22 4.27 10.10 3.56
C HIS A 22 3.38 11.23 4.07
N ARG A 23 3.68 12.48 3.72
CA ARG A 23 3.01 13.68 4.22
C ARG A 23 1.70 13.93 3.46
N VAL A 24 0.80 12.97 3.56
CA VAL A 24 -0.52 13.00 2.92
C VAL A 24 -1.59 12.65 3.94
N HIS A 25 -2.82 13.06 3.64
CA HIS A 25 -3.96 12.58 4.41
C HIS A 25 -4.17 11.08 4.15
N TRP A 26 -4.02 10.28 5.20
CA TRP A 26 -4.19 8.83 5.15
C TRP A 26 -5.67 8.46 5.32
N SER A 27 -6.41 8.55 4.22
CA SER A 27 -7.76 7.99 4.12
C SER A 27 -7.72 6.47 4.14
N LYS A 28 -8.82 5.83 4.55
CA LYS A 28 -8.96 4.36 4.58
C LYS A 28 -8.58 3.73 3.23
N ALA A 29 -9.09 4.25 2.13
CA ALA A 29 -8.76 3.79 0.77
C ALA A 29 -7.24 3.83 0.46
N ARG A 30 -6.49 4.84 0.92
CA ARG A 30 -5.04 4.92 0.68
C ARG A 30 -4.25 3.93 1.52
N LYS A 31 -4.69 3.66 2.75
CA LYS A 31 -4.09 2.63 3.60
C LYS A 31 -4.30 1.26 2.97
N ASP A 32 -5.51 1.03 2.46
CA ASP A 32 -5.91 -0.16 1.74
C ASP A 32 -5.03 -0.41 0.48
N ASP A 33 -4.80 0.62 -0.34
CA ASP A 33 -3.87 0.54 -1.49
C ASP A 33 -2.45 0.14 -1.08
N VAL A 34 -1.93 0.70 0.02
CA VAL A 34 -0.59 0.35 0.51
C VAL A 34 -0.53 -1.11 0.95
N VAL A 35 -1.53 -1.57 1.71
CA VAL A 35 -1.62 -2.96 2.18
C VAL A 35 -1.71 -3.91 0.98
N ARG A 36 -2.57 -3.60 0.02
CA ARG A 36 -2.75 -4.36 -1.21
C ARG A 36 -1.45 -4.44 -2.02
N ALA A 37 -0.80 -3.30 -2.26
CA ALA A 37 0.46 -3.26 -3.02
C ALA A 37 1.59 -4.05 -2.34
N VAL A 38 1.61 -4.10 -1.00
CA VAL A 38 2.55 -4.95 -0.26
C VAL A 38 2.18 -6.43 -0.37
N ARG A 39 0.89 -6.78 -0.27
CA ARG A 39 0.39 -8.16 -0.41
C ARG A 39 0.60 -8.74 -1.81
N GLU A 40 0.35 -7.94 -2.84
CA GLU A 40 0.59 -8.31 -4.25
C GLU A 40 2.08 -8.25 -4.64
N GLN A 41 2.98 -8.00 -3.67
CA GLN A 41 4.44 -7.90 -3.85
C GLN A 41 4.87 -6.83 -4.86
N ALA A 42 3.99 -5.87 -5.19
CA ALA A 42 4.32 -4.72 -6.03
C ALA A 42 5.33 -3.79 -5.33
N ILE A 43 5.24 -3.68 -4.00
CA ILE A 43 6.25 -3.03 -3.15
C ILE A 43 6.61 -3.93 -1.97
N SER A 44 7.86 -3.87 -1.52
CA SER A 44 8.27 -4.57 -0.29
C SER A 44 7.83 -3.80 0.96
N PHE A 45 7.57 -4.50 2.06
CA PHE A 45 7.26 -3.86 3.35
C PHE A 45 8.40 -2.93 3.83
N ALA A 46 9.66 -3.31 3.60
CA ALA A 46 10.81 -2.47 3.92
C ALA A 46 10.77 -1.13 3.16
N GLU A 47 10.39 -1.14 1.89
CA GLU A 47 10.21 0.05 1.06
C GLU A 47 9.04 0.90 1.57
N ALA A 48 7.89 0.28 1.85
CA ALA A 48 6.74 0.97 2.42
C ALA A 48 7.08 1.65 3.75
N ARG A 49 7.83 0.96 4.62
CA ARG A 49 8.33 1.51 5.89
C ARG A 49 9.28 2.69 5.69
N GLN A 50 10.24 2.59 4.77
CA GLN A 50 11.18 3.68 4.50
C GLN A 50 10.46 4.90 3.92
N ARG A 51 9.49 4.69 3.02
CA ARG A 51 8.82 5.76 2.28
C ARG A 51 7.71 6.44 3.07
N TYR A 52 6.94 5.66 3.82
CA TYR A 52 5.77 6.12 4.58
C TYR A 52 6.04 6.27 6.08
N LEU A 53 7.25 5.94 6.53
CA LEU A 53 7.67 6.02 7.93
C LEU A 53 6.77 5.23 8.90
N LEU A 54 6.09 4.22 8.37
CA LEU A 54 5.15 3.40 9.12
C LEU A 54 5.87 2.31 9.93
N SER A 55 5.40 2.11 11.16
CA SER A 55 5.88 1.01 12.01
C SER A 55 5.22 -0.32 11.64
N ARG A 56 5.86 -1.43 12.00
CA ARG A 56 5.30 -2.78 11.77
C ARG A 56 3.91 -2.94 12.40
N SER A 57 3.72 -2.43 13.62
CA SER A 57 2.43 -2.46 14.30
C SER A 57 1.37 -1.61 13.60
N GLU A 58 1.78 -0.50 12.99
CA GLU A 58 0.87 0.40 12.27
C GLU A 58 0.40 -0.22 10.96
N PHE A 59 1.31 -0.88 10.23
CA PHE A 59 0.95 -1.67 9.06
C PHE A 59 0.05 -2.85 9.42
N ALA A 60 0.32 -3.55 10.53
CA ALA A 60 -0.52 -4.65 10.98
C ALA A 60 -1.96 -4.19 11.30
N GLN A 61 -2.13 -2.99 11.86
CA GLN A 61 -3.46 -2.40 12.05
C GLN A 61 -4.17 -2.12 10.73
N TRP A 62 -3.45 -1.62 9.72
CA TRP A 62 -4.03 -1.38 8.40
C TRP A 62 -4.40 -2.68 7.70
N GLU A 63 -3.59 -3.73 7.84
CA GLU A 63 -3.89 -5.06 7.30
C GLU A 63 -5.11 -5.68 7.99
N ALA A 64 -5.22 -5.55 9.31
CA ALA A 64 -6.40 -6.00 10.04
C ALA A 64 -7.66 -5.26 9.59
N ASP A 65 -7.60 -3.93 9.42
CA ASP A 65 -8.72 -3.13 8.91
C ASP A 65 -9.06 -3.49 7.46
N TYR A 66 -8.06 -3.75 6.61
CA TYR A 66 -8.23 -4.23 5.24
C TYR A 66 -9.02 -5.55 5.20
N ILE A 67 -8.61 -6.53 6.00
CA ILE A 67 -9.26 -7.85 6.08
C ILE A 67 -10.67 -7.71 6.66
N ALA A 68 -10.83 -6.94 7.73
CA ALA A 68 -12.12 -6.73 8.39
C ALA A 68 -13.12 -6.00 7.48
N SER A 69 -12.63 -5.08 6.64
CA SER A 69 -13.44 -4.32 5.70
C SER A 69 -13.70 -5.07 4.38
N GLY A 70 -13.24 -6.31 4.22
CA GLY A 70 -13.45 -7.09 2.99
C GLY A 70 -12.63 -6.61 1.79
N GLY A 71 -11.61 -5.76 2.01
CA GLY A 71 -10.56 -5.29 1.09
C GLY A 71 -10.95 -5.01 -0.36
N ASP A 72 -11.18 -6.07 -1.13
CA ASP A 72 -11.50 -6.03 -2.56
C ASP A 72 -12.99 -5.70 -2.82
N ALA A 73 -13.90 -6.12 -1.93
CA ALA A 73 -15.36 -5.96 -2.12
C ALA A 73 -15.82 -4.49 -1.99
N VAL A 74 -15.29 -3.74 -1.03
CA VAL A 74 -15.72 -2.36 -0.72
C VAL A 74 -15.33 -1.38 -1.82
N ARG A 75 -14.31 -1.68 -2.62
CA ARG A 75 -13.86 -0.78 -3.69
C ARG A 75 -14.73 -0.87 -4.95
N MET A 76 -15.36 -2.01 -5.21
CA MET A 76 -16.35 -2.15 -6.28
C MET A 76 -17.61 -1.32 -6.02
N GLU A 77 -17.90 -1.00 -4.76
CA GLU A 77 -19.07 -0.20 -4.36
C GLU A 77 -18.82 1.33 -4.41
N ASN A 78 -17.58 1.79 -4.66
CA ASN A 78 -17.19 3.21 -4.67
C ASN A 78 -16.63 3.68 -6.03
N ALA A 79 -17.03 3.03 -7.12
CA ALA A 79 -16.64 3.36 -8.51
C ALA A 79 -17.75 4.11 -9.26
#